data_AF-A0A524M3W2-F1
#
_entry.id   AF-A0A524M3W2-F1
#
_cell.length_a   1.000
_cell.length_b   1.000
_cell.length_c   1.000
_cell.angle_alpha   90.00
_cell.angle_beta   90.00
_cell.angle_gamma   90.00
#
_symmetry.space_group_name_H-M   'P 1'
#
loop_
_entity.id
_entity.type
_entity.pdbx_description
1 polymer ?
#
loop_
_entity_poly.entity_id
_entity_poly.type
_entity_poly.pdbx_seq_one_letter_code
_entity_poly.pdbx_strand_id
1 'polypeptide(L)'
;VQVYRRDILGIFSRIIFGFFMGGLGKGKVLGHEFAGEVEVIGHEVTLFKPGDQVFASPGMKGGAHAQYVCIPETSMVALKPNNMTFEEAAAVPVGGHTALDILRKGNITEGQKVLIYGASGSVGSYALQLAKYWRAEVTAVCSTSNVGWVKDLGADKVIDYKTEDYTQSGETYDVIFDAVRKISSSQSKGLLKENGVFLSTSSSTKEKAENLVYLRELIETGKLTAVIDRTYPLEEIIEAHRYVDTGRKKGNVVISIQH
;
A
#
# COMPACT_ATOMS: atom_id res chain seq x y z
N VAL A 1 -10.15 -6.07 6.07
CA VAL A 1 -9.00 -5.42 6.78
C VAL A 1 -7.70 -5.94 6.23
N GLN A 2 -6.68 -5.14 5.91
CA GLN A 2 -5.43 -5.68 5.37
C GLN A 2 -4.42 -6.11 6.45
N VAL A 3 -3.61 -7.13 6.13
CA VAL A 3 -2.48 -7.60 6.94
C VAL A 3 -1.15 -7.08 6.41
N TYR A 4 -0.33 -6.52 7.30
CA TYR A 4 1.00 -6.01 7.00
C TYR A 4 2.11 -6.85 7.61
N ARG A 5 3.27 -6.83 6.95
CA ARG A 5 4.48 -7.46 7.44
C ARG A 5 5.04 -6.66 8.61
N ARG A 6 5.34 -7.32 9.72
CA ARG A 6 5.82 -6.65 10.93
C ARG A 6 7.26 -6.12 10.81
N ASP A 7 8.02 -6.58 9.83
CA ASP A 7 9.48 -6.37 9.75
C ASP A 7 9.93 -5.19 8.88
N ILE A 8 9.01 -4.37 8.36
CA ILE A 8 9.33 -3.07 7.73
C ILE A 8 9.96 -2.07 8.72
N LEU A 9 9.92 -2.37 10.03
CA LEU A 9 10.63 -1.61 11.07
C LEU A 9 11.96 -2.28 11.52
N GLY A 10 12.37 -3.39 10.90
CA GLY A 10 13.60 -4.12 11.25
C GLY A 10 13.55 -4.84 12.60
N ILE A 11 14.42 -5.84 12.79
CA ILE A 11 14.57 -6.60 14.03
C ILE A 11 14.82 -5.69 15.25
N PHE A 12 15.52 -4.57 15.05
CA PHE A 12 15.77 -3.58 16.10
C PHE A 12 14.50 -2.90 16.60
N SER A 13 13.51 -2.65 15.75
CA SER A 13 12.22 -2.14 16.22
C SER A 13 11.44 -3.19 17.01
N ARG A 14 11.56 -4.49 16.72
CA ARG A 14 10.92 -5.54 17.56
C ARG A 14 11.44 -5.50 19.00
N ILE A 15 12.73 -5.20 19.18
CA ILE A 15 13.36 -5.04 20.49
C ILE A 15 13.01 -3.67 21.10
N ILE A 16 13.03 -2.58 20.35
CA ILE A 16 12.69 -1.23 20.87
C ILE A 16 11.19 -1.10 21.19
N PHE A 17 10.29 -1.68 20.39
CA PHE A 17 8.84 -1.71 20.66
C PHE A 17 8.51 -2.69 21.79
N GLY A 18 9.27 -3.78 21.94
CA GLY A 18 9.13 -4.72 23.06
C GLY A 18 9.71 -4.20 24.37
N PHE A 19 10.81 -3.44 24.34
CA PHE A 19 11.63 -3.11 25.50
C PHE A 19 11.58 -1.62 25.91
N PHE A 20 11.43 -0.68 24.97
CA PHE A 20 11.40 0.77 25.24
C PHE A 20 9.99 1.38 25.18
N MET A 21 9.06 0.81 24.42
CA MET A 21 7.66 1.25 24.33
C MET A 21 6.70 0.35 25.11
N GLY A 22 7.14 -0.17 26.27
CA GLY A 22 6.32 -0.95 27.20
C GLY A 22 5.44 -1.97 26.48
N GLY A 23 6.08 -3.04 25.97
CA GLY A 23 5.56 -3.96 24.96
C GLY A 23 4.05 -3.98 24.83
N LEU A 24 3.52 -3.55 23.66
CA LEU A 24 2.11 -3.57 23.26
C LEU A 24 1.21 -3.98 24.42
N GLY A 25 0.86 -3.02 25.29
CA GLY A 25 0.15 -3.31 26.54
C GLY A 25 -0.95 -4.35 26.29
N LYS A 26 -0.99 -5.39 27.13
CA LYS A 26 -1.99 -6.46 27.04
C LYS A 26 -3.37 -5.84 26.71
N GLY A 27 -3.92 -6.14 25.53
CA GLY A 27 -5.24 -5.66 25.11
C GLY A 27 -5.30 -4.69 23.91
N LYS A 28 -4.20 -4.32 23.24
CA LYS A 28 -4.28 -3.49 22.01
C LYS A 28 -4.74 -4.29 20.78
N VAL A 29 -5.89 -3.94 20.22
CA VAL A 29 -6.36 -4.45 18.92
C VAL A 29 -5.53 -3.83 17.78
N LEU A 30 -5.02 -4.67 16.89
CA LEU A 30 -4.18 -4.25 15.75
C LEU A 30 -5.03 -3.90 14.51
N GLY A 31 -4.39 -3.71 13.37
CA GLY A 31 -5.03 -3.44 12.08
C GLY A 31 -5.13 -1.95 11.77
N HIS A 32 -4.65 -1.57 10.59
CA HIS A 32 -4.44 -0.17 10.18
C HIS A 32 -5.25 0.24 8.94
N GLU A 33 -6.12 -0.62 8.43
CA GLU A 33 -7.09 -0.25 7.40
C GLU A 33 -8.25 -1.22 7.35
N PHE A 34 -9.41 -0.73 6.92
CA PHE A 34 -10.63 -1.51 6.83
C PHE A 34 -11.55 -0.98 5.73
N ALA A 35 -12.54 -1.80 5.38
CA ALA A 35 -13.76 -1.36 4.74
C ALA A 35 -14.93 -2.03 5.45
N GLY A 36 -16.03 -1.32 5.59
CA GLY A 36 -17.20 -1.77 6.33
C GLY A 36 -18.36 -0.80 6.19
N GLU A 37 -19.44 -1.05 6.91
CA GLU A 37 -20.62 -0.20 6.94
C GLU A 37 -20.62 0.67 8.20
N VAL A 38 -21.06 1.92 8.08
CA VAL A 38 -21.26 2.80 9.23
C VAL A 38 -22.49 2.31 10.00
N GLU A 39 -22.27 1.76 11.20
CA GLU A 39 -23.36 1.29 12.08
C GLU A 39 -23.99 2.46 12.86
N VAL A 40 -23.15 3.28 13.51
CA VAL A 40 -23.57 4.41 14.35
C VAL A 40 -22.66 5.61 14.09
N ILE A 41 -23.23 6.81 14.18
CA ILE A 41 -22.49 8.08 14.12
C ILE A 41 -22.56 8.84 15.46
N GLY A 42 -21.54 9.63 15.74
CA GLY A 42 -21.57 10.60 16.84
C GLY A 42 -22.48 11.78 16.52
N HIS A 43 -22.95 12.49 17.54
CA HIS A 43 -23.88 13.61 17.38
C HIS A 43 -23.34 14.82 16.60
N GLU A 44 -22.01 14.97 16.51
CA GLU A 44 -21.34 16.03 15.75
C GLU A 44 -20.91 15.58 14.34
N VAL A 45 -21.08 14.29 14.00
CA VAL A 45 -20.71 13.76 12.68
C VAL A 45 -21.69 14.26 11.64
N THR A 46 -21.15 14.77 10.53
CA THR A 46 -21.95 15.37 9.44
C THR A 46 -21.63 14.80 8.06
N LEU A 47 -20.46 14.18 7.89
CA LEU A 47 -19.99 13.68 6.59
C LEU A 47 -20.50 12.28 6.23
N PHE A 48 -20.97 11.51 7.21
CA PHE A 48 -21.39 10.12 7.06
C PHE A 48 -22.70 9.86 7.80
N LYS A 49 -23.43 8.84 7.38
CA LYS A 49 -24.66 8.37 8.04
C LYS A 49 -24.67 6.85 8.19
N PRO A 50 -25.50 6.30 9.10
CA PRO A 50 -25.70 4.86 9.18
C PRO A 50 -26.08 4.25 7.82
N GLY A 51 -25.50 3.09 7.51
CA GLY A 51 -25.66 2.40 6.22
C GLY A 51 -24.68 2.83 5.12
N ASP A 52 -23.89 3.89 5.33
CA ASP A 52 -22.84 4.25 4.37
C ASP A 52 -21.75 3.16 4.36
N GLN A 53 -21.41 2.68 3.16
CA GLN A 53 -20.26 1.80 2.98
C GLN A 53 -18.99 2.65 2.87
N VAL A 54 -18.00 2.38 3.71
CA VAL A 54 -16.76 3.17 3.79
C VAL A 54 -15.52 2.29 3.70
N PHE A 55 -14.40 2.91 3.34
CA PHE A 55 -13.05 2.35 3.45
C PHE A 55 -12.14 3.40 4.08
N ALA A 56 -11.27 2.97 5.00
CA ALA A 56 -10.61 3.90 5.91
C ALA A 56 -9.34 3.33 6.57
N SER A 57 -8.56 4.23 7.18
CA SER A 57 -7.49 3.94 8.13
C SER A 57 -7.84 4.53 9.52
N PRO A 58 -7.74 3.75 10.62
CA PRO A 58 -7.78 4.26 11.99
C PRO A 58 -6.44 4.90 12.44
N GLY A 59 -5.50 5.06 11.51
CA GLY A 59 -4.16 5.58 11.74
C GLY A 59 -3.31 4.67 12.65
N MET A 60 -2.30 5.28 13.28
CA MET A 60 -1.32 4.57 14.12
C MET A 60 -1.92 3.97 15.41
N LYS A 61 -3.12 4.42 15.81
CA LYS A 61 -3.84 3.82 16.94
C LYS A 61 -4.21 2.36 16.64
N GLY A 62 -4.49 2.03 15.38
CA GLY A 62 -4.96 0.72 14.97
C GLY A 62 -6.40 0.44 15.43
N GLY A 63 -6.80 -0.83 15.48
CA GLY A 63 -8.11 -1.26 15.96
C GLY A 63 -8.98 -1.93 14.90
N ALA A 64 -8.51 -2.02 13.65
CA ALA A 64 -9.28 -2.59 12.55
C ALA A 64 -9.43 -4.12 12.61
N HIS A 65 -8.61 -4.86 13.37
CA HIS A 65 -8.78 -6.31 13.57
C HIS A 65 -9.90 -6.62 14.59
N ALA A 66 -11.09 -6.08 14.35
CA ALA A 66 -12.27 -6.24 15.20
C ALA A 66 -13.54 -6.12 14.37
N GLN A 67 -14.67 -6.59 14.92
CA GLN A 67 -16.00 -6.45 14.29
C GLN A 67 -16.46 -4.99 14.22
N TYR A 68 -16.00 -4.14 15.14
CA TYR A 68 -16.28 -2.71 15.15
C TYR A 68 -15.00 -1.92 15.40
N VAL A 69 -14.90 -0.76 14.76
CA VAL A 69 -13.84 0.22 14.99
C VAL A 69 -14.46 1.62 15.00
N CYS A 70 -14.09 2.43 15.99
CA CYS A 70 -14.54 3.81 16.09
C CYS A 70 -13.42 4.75 15.63
N ILE A 71 -13.71 5.59 14.63
CA ILE A 71 -12.77 6.58 14.09
C ILE A 71 -13.45 7.95 13.99
N PRO A 72 -12.73 9.07 14.21
CA PRO A 72 -13.24 10.40 13.89
C PRO A 72 -13.58 10.53 12.40
N GLU A 73 -14.62 11.29 12.03
CA GLU A 73 -14.95 11.59 10.63
C GLU A 73 -13.83 12.36 9.89
N THR A 74 -12.91 12.97 10.65
CA THR A 74 -11.71 13.65 10.17
C THR A 74 -10.52 12.72 9.90
N SER A 75 -10.67 11.42 10.15
CA SER A 75 -9.66 10.42 9.80
C SER A 75 -9.57 10.25 8.28
N MET A 76 -8.61 9.46 7.81
CA MET A 76 -8.60 9.05 6.41
C MET A 76 -9.71 8.02 6.15
N VAL A 77 -10.91 8.51 5.87
CA VAL A 77 -12.14 7.75 5.58
C VAL A 77 -12.84 8.34 4.35
N ALA A 78 -13.36 7.47 3.49
CA ALA A 78 -14.19 7.86 2.36
C ALA A 78 -15.25 6.79 2.07
N LEU A 79 -16.28 7.15 1.30
CA LEU A 79 -17.27 6.20 0.80
C LEU A 79 -16.63 5.17 -0.12
N LYS A 80 -16.93 3.89 0.08
CA LYS A 80 -16.42 2.76 -0.69
C LYS A 80 -16.70 2.93 -2.20
N PRO A 81 -15.74 2.59 -3.09
CA PRO A 81 -16.05 2.49 -4.52
C PRO A 81 -17.21 1.52 -4.76
N ASN A 82 -18.16 1.91 -5.61
CA ASN A 82 -19.36 1.12 -5.87
C ASN A 82 -19.07 -0.19 -6.63
N ASN A 83 -17.95 -0.24 -7.36
CA ASN A 83 -17.51 -1.38 -8.17
C ASN A 83 -16.51 -2.30 -7.45
N MET A 84 -16.36 -2.18 -6.12
CA MET A 84 -15.51 -3.06 -5.32
C MET A 84 -16.32 -3.85 -4.29
N THR A 85 -15.83 -5.03 -3.96
CA THR A 85 -16.15 -5.76 -2.73
C THR A 85 -15.57 -5.05 -1.49
N PHE A 86 -15.97 -5.46 -0.28
CA PHE A 86 -15.35 -4.94 0.95
C PHE A 86 -13.89 -5.40 1.07
N GLU A 87 -13.58 -6.62 0.65
CA GLU A 87 -12.22 -7.15 0.66
C GLU A 87 -11.27 -6.32 -0.21
N GLU A 88 -11.70 -5.98 -1.43
CA GLU A 88 -10.93 -5.13 -2.36
C GLU A 88 -10.77 -3.73 -1.79
N ALA A 89 -11.85 -3.12 -1.31
CA ALA A 89 -11.79 -1.77 -0.76
C ALA A 89 -10.92 -1.69 0.51
N ALA A 90 -10.91 -2.73 1.33
CA ALA A 90 -10.08 -2.78 2.54
C ALA A 90 -8.57 -2.89 2.26
N ALA A 91 -8.18 -3.13 1.01
CA ALA A 91 -6.78 -3.25 0.59
C ALA A 91 -6.20 -1.94 0.02
N VAL A 92 -6.98 -0.86 -0.02
CA VAL A 92 -6.63 0.41 -0.65
C VAL A 92 -6.09 1.46 0.35
N PRO A 93 -6.71 1.68 1.53
CA PRO A 93 -6.47 2.88 2.33
C PRO A 93 -5.01 3.19 2.63
N VAL A 94 -4.21 2.20 3.05
CA VAL A 94 -2.81 2.42 3.40
C VAL A 94 -1.92 2.20 2.17
N GLY A 95 -2.04 1.06 1.49
CA GLY A 95 -1.19 0.74 0.34
C GLY A 95 -1.30 1.74 -0.81
N GLY A 96 -2.53 2.08 -1.19
CA GLY A 96 -2.83 3.03 -2.27
C GLY A 96 -2.48 4.46 -1.88
N HIS A 97 -2.82 4.89 -0.67
CA HIS A 97 -2.46 6.21 -0.16
C HIS A 97 -0.95 6.40 -0.10
N THR A 98 -0.20 5.42 0.42
CA THR A 98 1.26 5.51 0.52
C THR A 98 1.89 5.65 -0.87
N ALA A 99 1.46 4.84 -1.85
CA ALA A 99 1.93 4.96 -3.21
C ALA A 99 1.64 6.36 -3.79
N LEU A 100 0.40 6.83 -3.66
CA LEU A 100 -0.04 8.10 -4.20
C LEU A 100 0.69 9.30 -3.58
N ASP A 101 0.73 9.39 -2.25
CA ASP A 101 1.32 10.52 -1.53
C ASP A 101 2.82 10.64 -1.80
N ILE A 102 3.52 9.51 -1.88
CA ILE A 102 4.96 9.50 -2.16
C ILE A 102 5.23 9.82 -3.63
N LEU A 103 4.56 9.16 -4.58
CA LEU A 103 4.82 9.39 -6.01
C LEU A 103 4.48 10.81 -6.45
N ARG A 104 3.49 11.47 -5.84
CA ARG A 104 3.18 12.88 -6.10
C ARG A 104 4.37 13.81 -5.82
N LYS A 105 5.30 13.42 -4.94
CA LYS A 105 6.53 14.20 -4.69
C LYS A 105 7.52 14.14 -5.85
N GLY A 106 7.37 13.15 -6.75
CA GLY A 106 8.17 13.01 -7.95
C GLY A 106 7.63 13.74 -9.17
N ASN A 107 6.44 14.35 -9.08
CA ASN A 107 5.82 15.10 -10.19
C ASN A 107 5.85 14.35 -11.53
N ILE A 108 5.45 13.07 -11.51
CA ILE A 108 5.51 12.20 -12.69
C ILE A 108 4.63 12.77 -13.82
N THR A 109 5.22 12.92 -15.00
CA THR A 109 4.53 13.36 -16.22
C THR A 109 4.67 12.33 -17.34
N GLU A 110 3.90 12.53 -18.41
CA GLU A 110 3.85 11.65 -19.57
C GLU A 110 5.24 11.44 -20.20
N GLY A 111 5.56 10.17 -20.50
CA GLY A 111 6.82 9.78 -21.14
C GLY A 111 8.04 9.68 -20.21
N GLN A 112 7.91 10.04 -18.93
CA GLN A 112 9.00 9.86 -17.97
C GLN A 112 9.27 8.39 -17.68
N LYS A 113 10.54 8.05 -17.44
CA LYS A 113 10.99 6.71 -17.05
C LYS A 113 10.94 6.56 -15.53
N VAL A 114 10.16 5.59 -15.07
CA VAL A 114 9.95 5.32 -13.65
C VAL A 114 10.38 3.88 -13.33
N LEU A 115 11.36 3.71 -12.45
CA LEU A 115 11.70 2.41 -11.90
C LEU A 115 10.97 2.18 -10.58
N ILE A 116 10.31 1.02 -10.44
CA ILE A 116 9.62 0.64 -9.20
C ILE A 116 10.25 -0.63 -8.64
N TYR A 117 10.98 -0.48 -7.54
CA TYR A 117 11.54 -1.60 -6.81
C TYR A 117 10.51 -2.18 -5.84
N GLY A 118 10.22 -3.49 -5.98
CA GLY A 118 9.15 -4.14 -5.23
C GLY A 118 7.76 -3.94 -5.82
N ALA A 119 7.67 -3.81 -7.15
CA ALA A 119 6.42 -3.58 -7.88
C ALA A 119 5.34 -4.63 -7.61
N SER A 120 5.73 -5.83 -7.18
CA SER A 120 4.82 -6.92 -6.88
C SER A 120 4.13 -6.85 -5.51
N GLY A 121 4.51 -5.91 -4.64
CA GLY A 121 3.98 -5.77 -3.29
C GLY A 121 2.70 -4.94 -3.21
N SER A 122 2.18 -4.75 -1.99
CA SER A 122 0.99 -3.92 -1.72
C SER A 122 1.15 -2.51 -2.28
N VAL A 123 2.10 -1.72 -1.76
CA VAL A 123 2.38 -0.36 -2.24
C VAL A 123 2.89 -0.35 -3.69
N GLY A 124 3.78 -1.27 -4.04
CA GLY A 124 4.40 -1.33 -5.37
C GLY A 124 3.39 -1.55 -6.50
N SER A 125 2.37 -2.37 -6.28
CA SER A 125 1.34 -2.65 -7.29
C SER A 125 0.45 -1.42 -7.57
N TYR A 126 0.13 -0.63 -6.54
CA TYR A 126 -0.54 0.66 -6.72
C TYR A 126 0.37 1.68 -7.38
N ALA A 127 1.65 1.73 -7.00
CA ALA A 127 2.62 2.65 -7.58
C ALA A 127 2.81 2.43 -9.09
N LEU A 128 2.83 1.17 -9.53
CA LEU A 128 2.90 0.82 -10.94
C LEU A 128 1.68 1.35 -11.69
N GLN A 129 0.48 1.02 -11.22
CA GLN A 129 -0.76 1.45 -11.86
C GLN A 129 -0.89 2.98 -11.90
N LEU A 130 -0.50 3.69 -10.82
CA LEU A 130 -0.50 5.16 -10.77
C LEU A 130 0.49 5.77 -11.76
N ALA A 131 1.71 5.25 -11.84
CA ALA A 131 2.70 5.71 -12.81
C ALA A 131 2.21 5.48 -14.25
N LYS A 132 1.57 4.33 -14.54
CA LYS A 132 0.95 4.06 -15.84
C LYS A 132 -0.25 4.96 -16.12
N TYR A 133 -1.07 5.28 -15.12
CA TYR A 133 -2.17 6.24 -15.25
C TYR A 133 -1.66 7.63 -15.67
N TRP A 134 -0.50 8.05 -15.15
CA TRP A 134 0.20 9.27 -15.57
C TRP A 134 1.04 9.11 -16.85
N ARG A 135 0.89 7.99 -17.57
CA ARG A 135 1.55 7.69 -18.86
C ARG A 135 3.08 7.67 -18.80
N ALA A 136 3.64 7.24 -17.67
CA ALA A 136 5.07 6.94 -17.57
C ALA A 136 5.44 5.62 -18.28
N GLU A 137 6.70 5.50 -18.68
CA GLU A 137 7.36 4.24 -19.02
C GLU A 137 7.86 3.61 -17.70
N VAL A 138 7.26 2.48 -17.30
CA VAL A 138 7.51 1.84 -16.01
C VAL A 138 8.39 0.61 -16.19
N THR A 139 9.54 0.63 -15.54
CA THR A 139 10.37 -0.55 -15.30
C THR A 139 10.10 -1.09 -13.91
N ALA A 140 9.56 -2.31 -13.85
CA ALA A 140 9.18 -2.94 -12.60
C ALA A 140 10.24 -3.96 -12.16
N VAL A 141 10.72 -3.85 -10.92
CA VAL A 141 11.64 -4.84 -10.34
C VAL A 141 10.87 -5.74 -9.38
N CYS A 142 10.87 -7.04 -9.65
CA CYS A 142 10.18 -8.05 -8.85
C CYS A 142 10.93 -9.40 -8.88
N SER A 143 10.40 -10.41 -8.18
CA SER A 143 10.97 -11.76 -8.21
C SER A 143 10.42 -12.57 -9.39
N THR A 144 11.16 -13.61 -9.83
CA THR A 144 10.77 -14.51 -10.94
C THR A 144 9.30 -14.89 -11.00
N SER A 145 8.72 -15.32 -9.87
CA SER A 145 7.32 -15.77 -9.80
C SER A 145 6.29 -14.67 -10.07
N ASN A 146 6.77 -13.42 -10.18
CA ASN A 146 5.98 -12.22 -10.34
C ASN A 146 6.11 -11.55 -11.72
N VAL A 147 7.04 -12.02 -12.57
CA VAL A 147 7.34 -11.35 -13.84
C VAL A 147 6.13 -11.24 -14.76
N GLY A 148 5.44 -12.35 -15.01
CA GLY A 148 4.29 -12.38 -15.92
C GLY A 148 3.17 -11.44 -15.47
N TRP A 149 2.75 -11.54 -14.20
CA TRP A 149 1.62 -10.75 -13.73
C TRP A 149 1.94 -9.26 -13.59
N VAL A 150 3.18 -8.89 -13.22
CA VAL A 150 3.56 -7.47 -13.12
C VAL A 150 3.57 -6.82 -14.53
N LYS A 151 3.89 -7.61 -15.56
CA LYS A 151 3.70 -7.21 -16.95
C LYS A 151 2.23 -7.02 -17.29
N ASP A 152 1.36 -7.96 -16.90
CA ASP A 152 -0.09 -7.85 -17.11
C ASP A 152 -0.70 -6.65 -16.36
N LEU A 153 -0.11 -6.25 -15.22
CA LEU A 153 -0.50 -5.04 -14.47
C LEU A 153 -0.11 -3.73 -15.19
N GLY A 154 0.71 -3.81 -16.24
CA GLY A 154 1.04 -2.69 -17.12
C GLY A 154 2.49 -2.25 -17.13
N ALA A 155 3.43 -3.02 -16.55
CA ALA A 155 4.84 -2.70 -16.67
C ALA A 155 5.33 -2.82 -18.12
N ASP A 156 6.07 -1.82 -18.61
CA ASP A 156 6.66 -1.83 -19.95
C ASP A 156 7.91 -2.74 -19.99
N LYS A 157 8.67 -2.74 -18.90
CA LYS A 157 9.83 -3.61 -18.68
C LYS A 157 9.74 -4.24 -17.31
N VAL A 158 10.25 -5.47 -17.19
CA VAL A 158 10.32 -6.17 -15.91
C VAL A 158 11.73 -6.71 -15.72
N ILE A 159 12.33 -6.42 -14.56
CA ILE A 159 13.62 -6.94 -14.13
C ILE A 159 13.37 -7.96 -13.02
N ASP A 160 13.82 -9.20 -13.23
CA ASP A 160 13.85 -10.21 -12.18
C ASP A 160 15.10 -10.04 -11.34
N TYR A 161 14.96 -9.48 -10.13
CA TYR A 161 16.12 -9.20 -9.26
C TYR A 161 16.89 -10.45 -8.83
N LYS A 162 16.34 -11.66 -9.05
CA LYS A 162 17.03 -12.92 -8.73
C LYS A 162 18.03 -13.33 -9.79
N THR A 163 17.85 -12.87 -11.02
CA THR A 163 18.68 -13.24 -12.17
C THR A 163 19.43 -12.04 -12.73
N GLU A 164 18.95 -10.83 -12.48
CA GLU A 164 19.49 -9.59 -13.02
C GLU A 164 19.71 -8.55 -11.92
N ASP A 165 20.79 -7.79 -12.04
CA ASP A 165 21.04 -6.62 -11.23
C ASP A 165 20.49 -5.38 -11.94
N TYR A 166 19.45 -4.76 -11.37
CA TYR A 166 18.81 -3.58 -11.96
C TYR A 166 19.78 -2.41 -12.19
N THR A 167 20.88 -2.37 -11.44
CA THR A 167 21.91 -1.33 -11.56
C THR A 167 22.80 -1.50 -12.79
N GLN A 168 22.79 -2.68 -13.43
CA GLN A 168 23.64 -3.01 -14.57
C GLN A 168 22.93 -2.85 -15.92
N SER A 169 21.68 -2.41 -15.93
CA SER A 169 20.88 -2.23 -17.16
C SER A 169 21.42 -1.13 -18.09
N GLY A 170 22.24 -0.21 -17.57
CA GLY A 170 22.69 0.99 -18.31
C GLY A 170 21.58 2.03 -18.53
N GLU A 171 20.36 1.77 -18.06
CA GLU A 171 19.24 2.69 -18.15
C GLU A 171 19.25 3.72 -17.01
N THR A 172 18.77 4.92 -17.31
CA THR A 172 18.56 5.99 -16.34
C THR A 172 17.09 6.39 -16.27
N TYR A 173 16.66 6.82 -15.09
CA TYR A 173 15.26 7.04 -14.73
C TYR A 173 15.03 8.47 -14.23
N ASP A 174 13.86 9.01 -14.54
CA ASP A 174 13.39 10.29 -13.99
C ASP A 174 12.94 10.11 -12.53
N VAL A 175 12.35 8.95 -12.21
CA VAL A 175 11.95 8.59 -10.84
C VAL A 175 12.37 7.16 -10.53
N ILE A 176 12.96 6.95 -9.35
CA ILE A 176 13.17 5.63 -8.77
C ILE A 176 12.35 5.55 -7.48
N PHE A 177 11.45 4.58 -7.38
CA PHE A 177 10.61 4.37 -6.21
C PHE A 177 10.89 3.02 -5.55
N ASP A 178 11.32 3.05 -4.28
CA ASP A 178 11.53 1.87 -3.44
C ASP A 178 10.31 1.58 -2.54
N ALA A 179 9.54 0.55 -2.92
CA ALA A 179 8.38 0.09 -2.18
C ALA A 179 8.73 -0.89 -1.03
N VAL A 180 10.00 -1.32 -0.90
CA VAL A 180 10.44 -2.38 0.03
C VAL A 180 11.39 -1.86 1.11
N ARG A 181 12.03 -0.70 0.89
CA ARG A 181 13.11 -0.13 1.74
C ARG A 181 14.37 -0.99 1.71
N LYS A 182 14.70 -1.51 0.52
CA LYS A 182 15.88 -2.36 0.28
C LYS A 182 16.97 -1.66 -0.50
N ILE A 183 16.64 -0.59 -1.21
CA ILE A 183 17.60 0.17 -2.00
C ILE A 183 17.72 1.58 -1.42
N SER A 184 18.81 2.26 -1.77
CA SER A 184 19.09 3.61 -1.27
C SER A 184 19.29 4.60 -2.41
N SER A 185 19.10 5.88 -2.09
CA SER A 185 19.42 6.99 -2.99
C SER A 185 20.89 6.93 -3.44
N SER A 186 21.82 6.60 -2.53
CA SER A 186 23.24 6.52 -2.87
C SER A 186 23.55 5.39 -3.86
N GLN A 187 22.95 4.20 -3.70
CA GLN A 187 23.11 3.09 -4.64
C GLN A 187 22.48 3.41 -6.00
N SER A 188 21.39 4.18 -6.00
CA SER A 188 20.62 4.50 -7.20
C SER A 188 21.08 5.78 -7.90
N LYS A 189 22.07 6.50 -7.35
CA LYS A 189 22.52 7.80 -7.86
C LYS A 189 22.99 7.75 -9.32
N GLY A 190 23.68 6.67 -9.71
CA GLY A 190 24.15 6.47 -11.09
C GLY A 190 23.05 6.09 -12.08
N LEU A 191 21.84 5.80 -11.60
CA LEU A 191 20.68 5.42 -12.40
C LEU A 191 19.66 6.54 -12.53
N LEU A 192 19.87 7.68 -11.87
CA LEU A 192 19.00 8.83 -12.02
C LEU A 192 19.48 9.69 -13.18
N LYS A 193 18.53 10.18 -13.99
CA LYS A 193 18.79 11.26 -14.94
C LYS A 193 19.17 12.55 -14.22
N GLU A 194 19.65 13.53 -14.97
CA GLU A 194 19.79 14.89 -14.48
C GLU A 194 18.43 15.40 -13.97
N ASN A 195 18.37 15.82 -12.70
CA ASN A 195 17.14 16.16 -11.95
C ASN A 195 16.21 14.99 -11.58
N GLY A 196 16.63 13.75 -11.79
CA GLY A 196 15.88 12.58 -11.36
C GLY A 196 15.77 12.50 -9.83
N VAL A 197 14.68 11.91 -9.34
CA VAL A 197 14.40 11.81 -7.90
C VAL A 197 14.33 10.37 -7.41
N PHE A 198 14.87 10.14 -6.22
CA PHE A 198 14.71 8.90 -5.48
C PHE A 198 13.62 9.05 -4.42
N LEU A 199 12.63 8.17 -4.46
CA LEU A 199 11.50 8.10 -3.54
C LEU A 199 11.48 6.74 -2.84
N SER A 200 11.00 6.69 -1.60
CA SER A 200 10.91 5.44 -0.85
C SER A 200 9.78 5.46 0.16
N THR A 201 9.24 4.30 0.46
CA THR A 201 8.31 4.08 1.59
C THR A 201 8.92 4.35 2.97
N SER A 202 10.21 4.68 3.06
CA SER A 202 10.81 5.28 4.26
C SER A 202 10.43 6.76 4.48
N SER A 203 9.92 7.44 3.45
CA SER A 203 9.47 8.83 3.57
C SER A 203 8.18 8.94 4.38
N SER A 204 8.01 10.04 5.11
CA SER A 204 6.76 10.31 5.81
C SER A 204 5.62 10.61 4.84
N THR A 205 4.44 10.05 5.14
CA THR A 205 3.17 10.37 4.50
C THR A 205 2.25 11.02 5.52
N LYS A 206 1.25 11.77 5.06
CA LYS A 206 0.19 12.30 5.91
C LYS A 206 -1.14 11.73 5.43
N GLU A 207 -1.78 10.93 6.27
CA GLU A 207 -3.11 10.37 6.00
C GLU A 207 -4.11 11.50 5.72
N LYS A 208 -4.85 11.36 4.62
CA LYS A 208 -5.71 12.40 4.03
C LYS A 208 -6.93 11.76 3.38
N ALA A 209 -8.13 12.18 3.76
CA ALA A 209 -9.38 11.68 3.18
C ALA A 209 -9.45 11.98 1.66
N GLU A 210 -8.90 13.11 1.22
CA GLU A 210 -8.87 13.53 -0.19
C GLU A 210 -8.08 12.55 -1.07
N ASN A 211 -7.06 11.88 -0.50
CA ASN A 211 -6.33 10.84 -1.22
C ASN A 211 -7.21 9.60 -1.44
N LEU A 212 -8.09 9.24 -0.50
CA LEU A 212 -9.03 8.13 -0.70
C LEU A 212 -10.11 8.49 -1.71
N VAL A 213 -10.62 9.73 -1.68
CA VAL A 213 -11.57 10.22 -2.69
C VAL A 213 -10.96 10.13 -4.09
N TYR A 214 -9.71 10.56 -4.27
CA TYR A 214 -9.01 10.46 -5.55
C TYR A 214 -8.80 8.99 -5.99
N LEU A 215 -8.37 8.12 -5.07
CA LEU A 215 -8.19 6.69 -5.38
C LEU A 215 -9.51 6.03 -5.75
N ARG A 216 -10.60 6.39 -5.07
CA ARG A 216 -11.95 5.93 -5.41
C ARG A 216 -12.32 6.30 -6.83
N GLU A 217 -12.11 7.54 -7.27
CA GLU A 217 -12.42 7.97 -8.64
C GLU A 217 -11.63 7.14 -9.68
N LEU A 218 -10.34 6.90 -9.43
CA LEU A 218 -9.53 6.06 -10.31
C LEU A 218 -10.02 4.61 -10.35
N ILE A 219 -10.49 4.09 -9.22
CA ILE A 219 -11.06 2.74 -9.13
C ILE A 219 -12.39 2.66 -9.89
N GLU A 220 -13.31 3.60 -9.66
CA GLU A 220 -14.64 3.61 -10.29
C GLU A 220 -14.53 3.80 -11.81
N THR A 221 -13.50 4.49 -12.29
CA THR A 221 -13.20 4.66 -13.72
C THR A 221 -12.32 3.54 -14.32
N GLY A 222 -12.03 2.49 -13.55
CA GLY A 222 -11.27 1.32 -14.01
C GLY A 222 -9.79 1.59 -14.29
N LYS A 223 -9.22 2.67 -13.74
CA LYS A 223 -7.81 3.05 -13.88
C LYS A 223 -6.91 2.47 -12.79
N LEU A 224 -7.50 2.00 -11.70
CA LEU A 224 -6.80 1.40 -10.57
C LEU A 224 -7.59 0.19 -10.06
N THR A 225 -6.89 -0.88 -9.74
CA THR A 225 -7.47 -2.10 -9.15
C THR A 225 -6.69 -2.51 -7.91
N ALA A 226 -7.40 -3.08 -6.93
CA ALA A 226 -6.78 -3.69 -5.77
C ALA A 226 -6.30 -5.12 -6.13
N VAL A 227 -5.02 -5.41 -5.89
CA VAL A 227 -4.49 -6.77 -6.09
C VAL A 227 -4.59 -7.52 -4.77
N ILE A 228 -5.43 -8.54 -4.70
CA ILE A 228 -5.55 -9.44 -3.55
C ILE A 228 -4.85 -10.76 -3.86
N ASP A 229 -3.89 -11.13 -3.01
CA ASP A 229 -3.24 -12.44 -3.04
C ASP A 229 -4.13 -13.51 -2.39
N ARG A 230 -4.58 -13.19 -1.18
CA ARG A 230 -5.24 -14.13 -0.27
C ARG A 230 -6.17 -13.38 0.66
N THR A 231 -7.27 -14.05 0.98
CA THR A 231 -8.18 -13.66 2.03
C THR A 231 -8.18 -14.73 3.11
N TYR A 232 -8.11 -14.31 4.37
CA TYR A 232 -8.18 -15.17 5.55
C TYR A 232 -9.36 -14.71 6.41
N PRO A 233 -10.05 -15.61 7.11
CA PRO A 233 -10.99 -15.20 8.14
C PRO A 233 -10.24 -14.68 9.39
N LEU A 234 -10.92 -13.96 10.28
CA LEU A 234 -10.30 -13.34 11.47
C LEU A 234 -9.65 -14.36 12.41
N GLU A 235 -10.22 -15.56 12.47
CA GLU A 235 -9.74 -16.69 13.27
C GLU A 235 -8.36 -17.16 12.80
N GLU A 236 -8.05 -16.98 11.51
CA GLU A 236 -6.79 -17.36 10.89
C GLU A 236 -5.79 -16.20 10.80
N ILE A 237 -6.02 -15.10 11.55
CA ILE A 237 -5.17 -13.91 11.48
C ILE A 237 -3.70 -14.20 11.79
N ILE A 238 -3.41 -15.20 12.62
CA ILE A 238 -2.04 -15.64 12.92
C ILE A 238 -1.40 -16.23 11.66
N GLU A 239 -2.10 -17.09 10.92
CA GLU A 239 -1.59 -17.67 9.68
C GLU A 239 -1.43 -16.61 8.59
N ALA A 240 -2.36 -15.66 8.51
CA ALA A 240 -2.24 -14.53 7.59
C ALA A 240 -0.95 -13.73 7.84
N HIS A 241 -0.64 -13.41 9.10
CA HIS A 241 0.61 -12.73 9.46
C HIS A 241 1.85 -13.58 9.15
N ARG A 242 1.83 -14.88 9.46
CA ARG A 242 2.94 -15.79 9.12
C ARG A 242 3.19 -15.84 7.62
N TYR A 243 2.13 -15.91 6.82
CA TYR A 243 2.22 -15.89 5.37
C TYR A 243 2.86 -14.58 4.87
N VAL A 244 2.38 -13.44 5.36
CA VAL A 244 2.92 -12.13 5.01
C VAL A 244 4.40 -12.01 5.42
N ASP A 245 4.79 -12.54 6.58
CA ASP A 245 6.16 -12.53 7.09
C ASP A 245 7.14 -13.33 6.22
N THR A 246 6.67 -14.28 5.39
CA THR A 246 7.50 -14.94 4.38
C THR A 246 8.02 -14.00 3.29
N GLY A 247 7.38 -12.83 3.13
CA GLY A 247 7.71 -11.86 2.08
C GLY A 247 7.34 -12.33 0.66
N ARG A 248 6.54 -13.40 0.53
CA ARG A 248 6.16 -14.01 -0.76
C ARG A 248 4.82 -13.52 -1.32
N LYS A 249 4.16 -12.60 -0.63
CA LYS A 249 2.82 -12.14 -1.03
C LYS A 249 2.84 -11.32 -2.33
N LYS A 250 1.76 -11.40 -3.10
CA LYS A 250 1.52 -10.65 -4.35
C LYS A 250 0.41 -9.62 -4.13
N GLY A 251 0.75 -8.34 -4.04
CA GLY A 251 -0.23 -7.32 -3.65
C GLY A 251 -0.60 -7.42 -2.16
N ASN A 252 -1.89 -7.59 -1.87
CA ASN A 252 -2.48 -7.45 -0.54
C ASN A 252 -2.95 -8.78 0.03
N VAL A 253 -2.88 -8.92 1.36
CA VAL A 253 -3.49 -10.04 2.10
C VAL A 253 -4.55 -9.45 2.99
N VAL A 254 -5.77 -9.95 2.88
CA VAL A 254 -6.95 -9.38 3.53
C VAL A 254 -7.48 -10.34 4.59
N ILE A 255 -7.93 -9.80 5.71
CA ILE A 255 -8.77 -10.45 6.70
C ILE A 255 -10.22 -10.08 6.40
N SER A 256 -11.05 -11.09 6.15
CA SER A 256 -12.50 -10.97 6.13
C SER A 256 -13.03 -11.19 7.54
N ILE A 257 -13.98 -10.36 7.95
CA ILE A 257 -14.63 -10.41 9.25
C ILE A 257 -16.12 -10.54 8.95
N GLN A 258 -16.70 -11.69 9.28
CA GLN A 258 -18.12 -11.91 9.11
C GLN A 258 -18.88 -11.27 10.28
N HIS A 259 -20.07 -10.76 9.98
CA HIS A 259 -21.04 -10.28 10.95
C HIS A 259 -21.93 -11.45 11.40
#